data_AF-A0A087BAP7-F1
#
_entry.id   AF-A0A087BAP7-F1
#
_cell.length_a   1.000
_cell.length_b   1.000
_cell.length_c   1.000
_cell.angle_alpha   90.00
_cell.angle_beta   90.00
_cell.angle_gamma   90.00
#
_symmetry.space_group_name_H-M   'P 1'
#
loop_
_entity.id
_entity.type
_entity.pdbx_description
1 polymer ?
#
loop_
_entity_poly.entity_id
_entity_poly.type
_entity_poly.pdbx_seq_one_letter_code
_entity_poly.pdbx_strand_id
1 'polypeptide(L)'
;MTDTQVTPNTSPHTTAPSDKSKSPADVSNTKKTAAPKHHLIVTDAHMSKGLQILVRILGGLIIVASVAALPFIIADAVTMLYQTVDGHLGPKVSSLTFLLEAIGMGVQLVIVIGMLIFGLLLLLDKRSHAMYWTYVLIPLVIAKIMLNMAIYGMDYHLILPFVQFVILVVLSVTLDPQLRQERHVQHQLRMMESKATYEKSKSEDMLGRDLTGKGYISLNFFNIFWMFVLASVIGLVLETIFHIVVFGHYQNRTGMLWGPFSPIYGFGAILMTIFLNRLYKSSPFLIFCASAVIGGAFEYFTSWFMQTAFGITAWNYSNQWGNIDGRTSVAFMCCWGVLGLIWIKVALPYILKLIQLIPWKVRYWLTLICFIFIVVDGVMTLLSLDAWYSRLAGISQDSPAAQFFAQHFDNHFMAHHFQTMELNPKSASRM
;
A
#
# COMPACT_ATOMS: atom_id res chain seq x y z
N MET A 1 -41.42 47.63 81.11
CA MET A 1 -41.98 46.51 81.89
C MET A 1 -40.82 45.59 82.21
N THR A 2 -40.64 45.22 83.48
CA THR A 2 -39.85 44.07 84.02
C THR A 2 -38.58 43.66 83.24
N ASP A 3 -37.37 43.89 83.78
CA ASP A 3 -36.71 43.01 84.77
C ASP A 3 -36.49 41.56 84.25
N THR A 4 -35.31 40.94 84.38
CA THR A 4 -34.37 41.00 85.53
C THR A 4 -32.89 40.86 85.11
N GLN A 5 -31.96 41.13 86.03
CA GLN A 5 -30.50 40.84 85.96
C GLN A 5 -30.22 39.30 85.96
N VAL A 6 -29.01 38.74 85.79
CA VAL A 6 -27.75 38.88 86.58
C VAL A 6 -26.55 38.28 85.81
N THR A 7 -25.33 38.81 86.04
CA THR A 7 -24.02 38.24 85.62
C THR A 7 -23.24 37.68 86.81
N PRO A 8 -22.30 36.74 86.60
CA PRO A 8 -20.86 37.08 86.73
C PRO A 8 -20.01 36.61 85.51
N ASN A 9 -18.85 37.17 85.14
CA ASN A 9 -17.58 37.42 85.87
C ASN A 9 -16.83 36.10 86.19
N THR A 10 -15.51 35.89 85.98
CA THR A 10 -14.35 36.76 85.68
C THR A 10 -13.33 36.10 84.71
N SER A 11 -12.46 36.89 84.07
CA SER A 11 -11.18 36.43 83.45
C SER A 11 -10.11 36.10 84.52
N PRO A 12 -8.89 35.62 84.15
CA PRO A 12 -7.81 36.57 83.82
C PRO A 12 -6.76 36.11 82.76
N HIS A 13 -5.81 37.02 82.53
CA HIS A 13 -4.52 36.97 81.79
C HIS A 13 -3.64 35.70 82.03
N THR A 14 -2.51 35.42 81.35
CA THR A 14 -1.41 36.24 80.75
C THR A 14 -0.57 35.30 79.82
N THR A 15 0.44 35.63 78.98
CA THR A 15 1.28 36.82 78.64
C THR A 15 1.85 36.67 77.19
N ALA A 16 2.55 37.69 76.67
CA ALA A 16 3.63 37.62 75.64
C ALA A 16 4.99 37.99 76.33
N PRO A 17 6.18 38.24 75.71
CA PRO A 17 6.54 38.32 74.28
C PRO A 17 7.95 37.75 73.88
N SER A 18 8.37 37.99 72.62
CA SER A 18 9.77 38.01 72.09
C SER A 18 10.52 36.65 71.98
N ASP A 19 11.60 36.50 71.19
CA ASP A 19 12.42 37.47 70.44
C ASP A 19 13.05 36.93 69.12
N LYS A 20 13.48 37.86 68.26
CA LYS A 20 14.44 37.82 67.12
C LYS A 20 14.87 36.51 66.40
N SER A 21 14.51 36.46 65.11
CA SER A 21 15.35 36.20 63.92
C SER A 21 16.21 34.93 63.76
N LYS A 22 16.01 34.21 62.63
CA LYS A 22 17.05 33.98 61.59
C LYS A 22 16.49 33.37 60.29
N SER A 23 17.20 33.64 59.20
CA SER A 23 17.08 33.10 57.83
C SER A 23 18.47 33.30 57.17
N PRO A 24 18.92 32.58 56.11
CA PRO A 24 18.17 31.71 55.19
C PRO A 24 18.82 30.32 54.96
N ALA A 25 18.40 29.63 53.88
CA ALA A 25 18.85 28.32 53.36
C ALA A 25 18.42 27.08 54.21
N ASP A 26 18.24 25.88 53.64
CA ASP A 26 18.57 25.42 52.27
C ASP A 26 17.46 24.58 51.59
N VAL A 27 17.67 24.23 50.32
CA VAL A 27 16.67 23.85 49.31
C VAL A 27 16.27 22.37 49.29
N SER A 28 14.96 22.12 49.29
CA SER A 28 14.25 20.93 48.78
C SER A 28 14.48 19.55 49.43
N ASN A 29 13.39 18.91 49.85
CA ASN A 29 13.24 17.44 49.77
C ASN A 29 11.76 17.02 49.65
N THR A 30 11.06 17.51 48.62
CA THR A 30 9.69 17.08 48.32
C THR A 30 9.68 15.68 47.70
N LYS A 31 9.11 14.73 48.43
CA LYS A 31 8.98 13.29 48.12
C LYS A 31 8.71 13.01 46.62
N LYS A 32 9.64 12.32 45.96
CA LYS A 32 9.32 11.58 44.72
C LYS A 32 8.38 10.43 45.08
N THR A 33 7.13 10.53 44.65
CA THR A 33 6.19 9.39 44.68
C THR A 33 6.68 8.31 43.72
N ALA A 34 7.13 7.19 44.28
CA ALA A 34 7.62 6.06 43.50
C ALA A 34 6.46 5.37 42.77
N ALA A 35 6.49 5.37 41.44
CA ALA A 35 5.61 4.51 40.65
C ALA A 35 5.97 3.03 40.90
N PRO A 36 4.98 2.13 41.03
CA PRO A 36 5.25 0.71 41.30
C PRO A 36 5.94 0.08 40.09
N LYS A 37 7.21 -0.31 40.24
CA LYS A 37 7.92 -1.14 39.27
C LYS A 37 7.32 -2.54 39.26
N HIS A 38 6.34 -2.78 38.40
CA HIS A 38 5.94 -4.14 38.03
C HIS A 38 7.08 -4.82 37.25
N HIS A 39 8.05 -5.39 37.99
CA HIS A 39 8.94 -6.42 37.48
C HIS A 39 8.11 -7.69 37.28
N LEU A 40 7.39 -7.74 36.17
CA LEU A 40 6.67 -8.93 35.71
C LEU A 40 7.72 -9.88 35.14
N ILE A 41 8.30 -10.71 36.03
CA ILE A 41 9.26 -11.76 35.66
C ILE A 41 8.49 -12.83 34.88
N VAL A 42 8.42 -12.65 33.56
CA VAL A 42 7.95 -13.68 32.64
C VAL A 42 9.03 -14.76 32.60
N THR A 43 8.76 -15.90 33.22
CA THR A 43 9.64 -17.07 33.15
C THR A 43 9.73 -17.56 31.71
N ASP A 44 10.95 -17.66 31.17
CA ASP A 44 11.17 -18.28 29.87
C ASP A 44 10.62 -19.71 29.84
N ALA A 45 9.77 -19.99 28.86
CA ALA A 45 9.24 -21.33 28.61
C ALA A 45 10.36 -22.25 28.11
N HIS A 46 11.05 -22.92 29.04
CA HIS A 46 12.30 -23.62 28.75
C HIS A 46 12.04 -24.92 27.95
N MET A 47 11.98 -24.75 26.63
CA MET A 47 11.64 -25.78 25.64
C MET A 47 12.52 -27.03 25.78
N SER A 48 11.90 -28.22 25.79
CA SER A 48 12.60 -29.49 26.07
C SER A 48 13.73 -29.77 25.07
N LYS A 49 14.83 -30.39 25.54
CA LYS A 49 16.03 -30.64 24.71
C LYS A 49 15.70 -31.41 23.41
N GLY A 50 14.76 -32.35 23.45
CA GLY A 50 14.32 -33.10 22.27
C GLY A 50 13.70 -32.21 21.18
N LEU A 51 12.86 -31.24 21.56
CA LEU A 51 12.25 -30.30 20.62
C LEU A 51 13.28 -29.31 20.06
N GLN A 52 14.31 -28.93 20.83
CA GLN A 52 15.43 -28.13 20.33
C GLN A 52 16.24 -28.88 19.25
N ILE A 53 16.49 -30.18 19.45
CA ILE A 53 17.17 -31.04 18.48
C ILE A 53 16.32 -31.20 17.20
N LEU A 54 15.01 -31.45 17.35
CA LEU A 54 14.07 -31.59 16.22
C LEU A 54 14.04 -30.34 15.33
N VAL A 55 13.98 -29.15 15.93
CA VAL A 55 13.99 -27.86 15.19
C VAL A 55 15.30 -27.66 14.41
N ARG A 56 16.45 -28.07 14.96
CA ARG A 56 17.74 -27.98 14.26
C ARG A 56 17.84 -28.99 13.10
N ILE A 57 17.35 -30.22 13.28
CA ILE A 57 17.27 -31.22 12.19
C ILE A 57 16.37 -30.69 11.05
N LEU A 58 15.20 -30.15 11.39
CA LEU A 58 14.28 -29.57 10.41
C LEU A 58 14.86 -28.34 9.70
N GLY A 59 15.59 -27.47 10.41
CA GLY A 59 16.35 -26.38 9.80
C GLY A 59 17.41 -26.85 8.79
N GLY A 60 18.14 -27.92 9.12
CA GLY A 60 19.08 -28.56 8.19
C GLY A 60 18.40 -29.14 6.95
N LEU A 61 17.27 -29.83 7.12
CA LEU A 61 16.47 -30.38 6.01
C LEU A 61 15.93 -29.26 5.10
N ILE A 62 15.48 -28.14 5.66
CA ILE A 62 15.02 -26.97 4.89
C ILE A 62 16.17 -26.39 4.05
N ILE A 63 17.39 -26.28 4.59
CA ILE A 63 18.56 -25.84 3.81
C ILE A 63 18.83 -26.82 2.67
N VAL A 64 18.91 -28.13 2.94
CA VAL A 64 19.19 -29.14 1.90
C VAL A 64 18.15 -29.12 0.78
N ALA A 65 16.85 -29.05 1.13
CA ALA A 65 15.77 -28.94 0.15
C ALA A 65 15.84 -27.63 -0.67
N SER A 66 16.25 -26.53 -0.04
CA SER A 66 16.37 -25.22 -0.71
C SER A 66 17.59 -25.17 -1.64
N VAL A 67 18.73 -25.73 -1.25
CA VAL A 67 19.89 -25.90 -2.12
C VAL A 67 19.55 -26.83 -3.29
N ALA A 68 18.87 -27.94 -3.04
CA ALA A 68 18.43 -28.87 -4.07
C ALA A 68 17.40 -28.26 -5.05
N ALA A 69 16.67 -27.21 -4.66
CA ALA A 69 15.74 -26.50 -5.54
C ALA A 69 16.43 -25.53 -6.52
N LEU A 70 17.63 -25.03 -6.20
CA LEU A 70 18.33 -24.05 -7.04
C LEU A 70 18.65 -24.56 -8.47
N PRO A 71 19.17 -25.80 -8.67
CA PRO A 71 19.39 -26.33 -10.02
C PRO A 71 18.13 -26.39 -10.89
N PHE A 72 16.95 -26.67 -10.31
CA PHE A 72 15.70 -26.69 -11.05
C PHE A 72 15.28 -25.28 -11.47
N ILE A 73 15.34 -24.30 -10.57
CA ILE A 73 15.04 -22.89 -10.90
C ILE A 73 16.00 -22.37 -11.99
N ILE A 74 17.28 -22.78 -11.96
CA ILE A 74 18.26 -22.44 -12.99
C ILE A 74 17.94 -23.16 -14.31
N ALA A 75 17.55 -24.43 -14.28
CA ALA A 75 17.15 -25.17 -15.49
C ALA A 75 15.89 -24.59 -16.13
N ASP A 76 14.89 -24.22 -15.33
CA ASP A 76 13.66 -23.55 -15.79
C ASP A 76 14.00 -22.18 -16.40
N ALA A 77 14.84 -21.37 -15.73
CA ALA A 77 15.30 -20.08 -16.22
C ALA A 77 16.10 -20.19 -17.53
N VAL A 78 17.01 -21.17 -17.63
CA VAL A 78 17.80 -21.42 -18.84
C VAL A 78 16.90 -21.93 -19.97
N THR A 79 15.91 -22.79 -19.68
CA THR A 79 14.95 -23.28 -20.68
C THR A 79 14.07 -22.15 -21.20
N MET A 80 13.56 -21.30 -20.31
CA MET A 80 12.77 -20.11 -20.66
C MET A 80 13.57 -19.11 -21.49
N LEU A 81 14.84 -18.85 -21.11
CA LEU A 81 15.75 -18.00 -21.86
C LEU A 81 16.10 -18.61 -23.23
N TYR A 82 16.37 -19.90 -23.29
CA TYR A 82 16.70 -20.62 -24.53
C TYR A 82 15.53 -20.58 -25.53
N GLN A 83 14.32 -20.89 -25.08
CA GLN A 83 13.10 -20.80 -25.90
C GLN A 83 12.78 -19.36 -26.37
N THR A 84 13.24 -18.35 -25.63
CA THR A 84 13.13 -16.93 -25.99
C THR A 84 14.19 -16.52 -27.01
N VAL A 85 15.45 -16.93 -26.83
CA VAL A 85 16.59 -16.55 -27.67
C VAL A 85 16.60 -17.28 -29.01
N ASP A 86 16.29 -18.58 -29.04
CA ASP A 86 16.18 -19.37 -30.27
C ASP A 86 14.87 -19.10 -31.04
N GLY A 87 14.13 -18.04 -30.68
CA GLY A 87 12.94 -17.55 -31.39
C GLY A 87 11.70 -18.46 -31.35
N HIS A 88 11.79 -19.62 -30.69
CA HIS A 88 10.74 -20.64 -30.68
C HIS A 88 9.44 -20.18 -30.02
N LEU A 89 9.51 -19.26 -29.06
CA LEU A 89 8.33 -18.61 -28.49
C LEU A 89 7.85 -17.42 -29.33
N GLY A 90 8.75 -16.61 -29.88
CA GLY A 90 8.42 -15.38 -30.60
C GLY A 90 7.39 -14.53 -29.83
N PRO A 91 6.19 -14.28 -30.37
CA PRO A 91 5.17 -13.49 -29.69
C PRO A 91 4.63 -14.15 -28.40
N LYS A 92 4.81 -15.46 -28.18
CA LYS A 92 4.40 -16.15 -26.93
C LYS A 92 5.15 -15.67 -25.69
N VAL A 93 6.31 -15.03 -25.84
CA VAL A 93 7.02 -14.32 -24.75
C VAL A 93 6.14 -13.23 -24.12
N SER A 94 5.16 -12.71 -24.87
CA SER A 94 4.18 -11.74 -24.36
C SER A 94 2.87 -12.36 -23.86
N SER A 95 2.73 -13.68 -23.83
CA SER A 95 1.54 -14.37 -23.33
C SER A 95 1.34 -14.21 -21.82
N LEU A 96 0.08 -14.12 -21.39
CA LEU A 96 -0.27 -14.14 -19.97
C LEU A 96 0.31 -15.37 -19.23
N THR A 97 0.30 -16.55 -19.86
CA THR A 97 0.90 -17.77 -19.29
C THR A 97 2.40 -17.58 -19.00
N PHE A 98 3.19 -17.13 -19.98
CA PHE A 98 4.63 -16.90 -19.83
C PHE A 98 4.95 -15.83 -18.77
N LEU A 99 4.12 -14.79 -18.64
CA LEU A 99 4.26 -13.79 -17.57
C LEU A 99 4.01 -14.39 -16.18
N LEU A 100 2.96 -15.20 -16.02
CA LEU A 100 2.65 -15.88 -14.77
C LEU A 100 3.76 -16.86 -14.39
N GLU A 101 4.35 -17.56 -15.37
CA GLU A 101 5.54 -18.41 -15.18
C GLU A 101 6.76 -17.60 -14.76
N ALA A 102 7.07 -16.48 -15.42
CA ALA A 102 8.20 -15.60 -15.09
C ALA A 102 8.10 -15.04 -13.67
N ILE A 103 6.93 -14.53 -13.29
CA ILE A 103 6.63 -14.08 -11.93
C ILE A 103 6.72 -15.26 -10.96
N GLY A 104 6.23 -16.44 -11.35
CA GLY A 104 6.23 -17.66 -10.55
C GLY A 104 7.61 -18.25 -10.31
N MET A 105 8.58 -17.97 -11.18
CA MET A 105 9.99 -18.29 -11.04
C MET A 105 10.69 -17.27 -10.11
N GLY A 106 10.41 -15.97 -10.27
CA GLY A 106 10.91 -14.93 -9.38
C GLY A 106 10.44 -15.10 -7.93
N VAL A 107 9.16 -15.40 -7.72
CA VAL A 107 8.60 -15.73 -6.38
C VAL A 107 9.24 -16.99 -5.80
N GLN A 108 9.45 -18.03 -6.62
CA GLN A 108 10.12 -19.27 -6.19
C GLN A 108 11.57 -19.00 -5.72
N LEU A 109 12.33 -18.16 -6.44
CA LEU A 109 13.68 -17.77 -6.06
C LEU A 109 13.71 -17.02 -4.71
N VAL A 110 12.78 -16.08 -4.50
CA VAL A 110 12.65 -15.35 -3.21
C VAL A 110 12.28 -16.30 -2.07
N ILE A 111 11.39 -17.26 -2.30
CA ILE A 111 11.05 -18.31 -1.32
C ILE A 111 12.29 -19.15 -0.97
N VAL A 112 13.06 -19.61 -1.96
CA VAL A 112 14.26 -20.42 -1.72
C VAL A 112 15.33 -19.64 -0.94
N ILE A 113 15.57 -18.37 -1.28
CA ILE A 113 16.50 -17.51 -0.53
C ILE A 113 16.01 -17.31 0.92
N GLY A 114 14.72 -17.02 1.11
CA GLY A 114 14.12 -16.88 2.44
C GLY A 114 14.17 -18.17 3.28
N MET A 115 13.94 -19.33 2.65
CA MET A 115 14.04 -20.66 3.29
C MET A 115 15.47 -21.00 3.70
N LEU A 116 16.48 -20.66 2.88
CA LEU A 116 17.90 -20.78 3.26
C LEU A 116 18.23 -19.94 4.50
N ILE A 117 17.82 -18.66 4.51
CA ILE A 117 18.02 -17.75 5.66
C ILE A 117 17.29 -18.28 6.90
N PHE A 118 16.04 -18.72 6.75
CA PHE A 118 15.24 -19.29 7.83
C PHE A 118 15.88 -20.56 8.43
N GLY A 119 16.28 -21.52 7.59
CA GLY A 119 16.96 -22.74 8.02
C GLY A 119 18.29 -22.45 8.75
N LEU A 120 19.07 -21.47 8.28
CA LEU A 120 20.29 -21.00 8.96
C LEU A 120 19.97 -20.38 10.33
N LEU A 121 18.89 -19.60 10.46
CA LEU A 121 18.47 -19.03 11.74
C LEU A 121 17.99 -20.10 12.74
N LEU A 122 17.41 -21.21 12.27
CA LEU A 122 17.06 -22.37 13.10
C LEU A 122 18.31 -23.13 13.58
N LEU A 123 19.32 -23.31 12.73
CA LEU A 123 20.61 -23.91 13.13
C LEU A 123 21.39 -23.03 14.13
N LEU A 124 21.37 -21.71 13.93
CA LEU A 124 22.01 -20.73 14.83
C LEU A 124 21.18 -20.41 16.09
N ASP A 125 20.06 -21.10 16.30
CA ASP A 125 19.15 -20.97 17.44
C ASP A 125 18.58 -19.54 17.66
N LYS A 126 18.56 -18.72 16.61
CA LYS A 126 18.08 -17.31 16.63
C LYS A 126 16.55 -17.24 16.50
N ARG A 127 15.83 -17.96 17.38
CA ARG A 127 14.38 -18.22 17.30
C ARG A 127 13.53 -16.96 17.08
N SER A 128 13.79 -15.88 17.82
CA SER A 128 13.05 -14.61 17.69
C SER A 128 13.16 -14.00 16.29
N HIS A 129 14.28 -14.22 15.58
CA HIS A 129 14.44 -13.78 14.19
C HIS A 129 13.82 -14.79 13.22
N ALA A 130 14.00 -16.09 13.45
CA ALA A 130 13.41 -17.14 12.60
C ALA A 130 11.87 -17.01 12.50
N MET A 131 11.19 -16.71 13.61
CA MET A 131 9.74 -16.49 13.64
C MET A 131 9.28 -15.33 12.74
N TYR A 132 10.02 -14.22 12.65
CA TYR A 132 9.68 -13.13 11.71
C TYR A 132 9.79 -13.59 10.26
N TRP A 133 10.80 -14.42 9.94
CA TRP A 133 10.92 -15.03 8.61
C TRP A 133 9.77 -15.98 8.31
N THR A 134 9.25 -16.74 9.28
CA THR A 134 8.06 -17.58 9.07
C THR A 134 6.85 -16.74 8.65
N TYR A 135 6.62 -15.58 9.27
CA TYR A 135 5.52 -14.67 8.90
C TYR A 135 5.71 -14.00 7.52
N VAL A 136 6.94 -13.90 7.01
CA VAL A 136 7.21 -13.43 5.63
C VAL A 136 7.08 -14.57 4.61
N LEU A 137 7.52 -15.78 4.97
CA LEU A 137 7.49 -16.95 4.10
C LEU A 137 6.08 -17.51 3.86
N ILE A 138 5.21 -17.53 4.88
CA ILE A 138 3.83 -18.02 4.76
C ILE A 138 3.06 -17.33 3.60
N PRO A 139 2.95 -15.99 3.52
CA PRO A 139 2.23 -15.33 2.43
C PRO A 139 2.92 -15.51 1.06
N LEU A 140 4.25 -15.62 1.01
CA LEU A 140 4.97 -15.92 -0.24
C LEU A 140 4.65 -17.33 -0.76
N VAL A 141 4.63 -18.34 0.11
CA VAL A 141 4.25 -19.71 -0.27
C VAL A 141 2.77 -19.78 -0.68
N ILE A 142 1.87 -19.06 0.01
CA ILE A 142 0.46 -18.92 -0.44
C ILE A 142 0.39 -18.31 -1.85
N ALA A 143 1.14 -17.25 -2.14
CA ALA A 143 1.19 -16.65 -3.47
C ALA A 143 1.71 -17.65 -4.52
N LYS A 144 2.71 -18.48 -4.20
CA LYS A 144 3.21 -19.54 -5.09
C LYS A 144 2.17 -20.65 -5.32
N ILE A 145 1.39 -21.04 -4.31
CA ILE A 145 0.27 -21.98 -4.46
C ILE A 145 -0.78 -21.41 -5.43
N MET A 146 -1.22 -20.16 -5.21
CA MET A 146 -2.22 -19.52 -6.08
C MET A 146 -1.73 -19.35 -7.52
N LEU A 147 -0.44 -19.05 -7.71
CA LEU A 147 0.15 -18.86 -9.02
C LEU A 147 0.35 -20.18 -9.78
N ASN A 148 0.80 -21.25 -9.11
CA ASN A 148 0.80 -22.59 -9.70
C ASN A 148 -0.64 -23.02 -10.08
N MET A 149 -1.64 -22.72 -9.25
CA MET A 149 -3.05 -23.01 -9.54
C MET A 149 -3.59 -22.21 -10.75
N ALA A 150 -3.11 -20.98 -10.96
CA ALA A 150 -3.49 -20.16 -12.11
C ALA A 150 -2.91 -20.65 -13.45
N ILE A 151 -1.70 -21.25 -13.42
CA ILE A 151 -0.98 -21.75 -14.59
C ILE A 151 -1.40 -23.19 -14.94
N TYR A 152 -1.42 -24.10 -13.95
CA TYR A 152 -1.58 -25.54 -14.14
C TYR A 152 -2.93 -26.11 -13.64
N GLY A 153 -3.72 -25.33 -12.89
CA GLY A 153 -4.97 -25.79 -12.29
C GLY A 153 -4.75 -26.61 -11.01
N MET A 154 -5.55 -27.67 -10.80
CA MET A 154 -5.39 -28.57 -9.65
C MET A 154 -4.57 -29.81 -10.03
N ASP A 155 -3.25 -29.70 -9.91
CA ASP A 155 -2.31 -30.75 -10.31
C ASP A 155 -1.23 -31.05 -9.24
N TYR A 156 -0.20 -31.82 -9.62
CA TYR A 156 0.87 -32.21 -8.70
C TYR A 156 1.84 -31.06 -8.34
N HIS A 157 1.89 -29.95 -9.11
CA HIS A 157 2.73 -28.79 -8.77
C HIS A 157 2.22 -28.03 -7.53
N LEU A 158 1.03 -28.36 -7.02
CA LEU A 158 0.52 -27.87 -5.75
C LEU A 158 1.06 -28.64 -4.53
N ILE A 159 1.49 -29.90 -4.68
CA ILE A 159 1.82 -30.78 -3.55
C ILE A 159 3.01 -30.25 -2.76
N LEU A 160 4.13 -29.93 -3.44
CA LEU A 160 5.35 -29.45 -2.78
C LEU A 160 5.16 -28.12 -2.03
N PRO A 161 4.59 -27.04 -2.62
CA PRO A 161 4.37 -25.81 -1.89
C PRO A 161 3.30 -25.95 -0.78
N PHE A 162 2.32 -26.86 -0.92
CA PHE A 162 1.39 -27.16 0.17
C PHE A 162 2.09 -27.84 1.36
N VAL A 163 3.00 -28.78 1.12
CA VAL A 163 3.84 -29.38 2.17
C VAL A 163 4.74 -28.33 2.84
N GLN A 164 5.35 -27.42 2.06
CA GLN A 164 6.12 -26.29 2.61
C GLN A 164 5.25 -25.36 3.48
N PHE A 165 4.03 -25.05 3.04
CA PHE A 165 3.07 -24.26 3.83
C PHE A 165 2.72 -24.94 5.16
N VAL A 166 2.42 -26.24 5.16
CA VAL A 166 2.14 -27.00 6.40
C VAL A 166 3.35 -26.99 7.34
N ILE A 167 4.58 -27.19 6.83
CA ILE A 167 5.81 -27.12 7.62
C ILE A 167 6.00 -25.72 8.24
N LEU A 168 5.79 -24.64 7.47
CA LEU A 168 5.88 -23.27 7.97
C LEU A 168 4.81 -22.97 9.03
N VAL A 169 3.57 -23.45 8.86
CA VAL A 169 2.50 -23.28 9.85
C VAL A 169 2.84 -24.02 11.15
N VAL A 170 3.27 -25.29 11.09
CA VAL A 170 3.70 -26.07 12.27
C VAL A 170 4.89 -25.41 12.97
N LEU A 171 5.86 -24.88 12.22
CA LEU A 171 6.98 -24.10 12.78
C LEU A 171 6.51 -22.78 13.40
N SER A 172 5.55 -22.07 12.81
CA SER A 172 5.01 -20.83 13.39
C SER A 172 4.32 -21.07 14.74
N VAL A 173 3.64 -22.20 14.90
CA VAL A 173 2.95 -22.58 16.15
C VAL A 173 3.93 -23.09 17.20
N THR A 174 4.94 -23.86 16.80
CA THR A 174 5.94 -24.43 17.75
C THR A 174 7.04 -23.44 18.17
N LEU A 175 7.21 -22.31 17.44
CA LEU A 175 8.21 -21.28 17.74
C LEU A 175 7.65 -20.00 18.40
N ASP A 176 6.35 -19.90 18.71
CA ASP A 176 5.74 -18.71 19.34
C ASP A 176 5.18 -18.93 20.77
N PRO A 177 6.02 -18.81 21.82
CA PRO A 177 5.55 -18.70 23.20
C PRO A 177 5.30 -17.25 23.68
N GLN A 178 5.80 -16.23 22.98
CA GLN A 178 5.97 -14.87 23.54
C GLN A 178 5.05 -13.79 22.93
N LEU A 179 4.70 -13.88 21.64
CA LEU A 179 4.06 -12.76 20.95
C LEU A 179 2.60 -12.50 21.33
N ARG A 180 1.94 -13.39 22.08
CA ARG A 180 0.55 -13.17 22.48
C ARG A 180 0.42 -12.03 23.50
N GLN A 181 1.40 -11.81 24.37
CA GLN A 181 1.36 -10.74 25.37
C GLN A 181 1.86 -9.41 24.79
N GLU A 182 2.99 -9.39 24.09
CA GLU A 182 3.55 -8.14 23.55
C GLU A 182 2.69 -7.48 22.47
N ARG A 183 2.08 -8.28 21.56
CA ARG A 183 1.22 -7.74 20.49
C ARG A 183 0.03 -6.95 21.05
N HIS A 184 -0.59 -7.39 22.14
CA HIS A 184 -1.72 -6.67 22.75
C HIS A 184 -1.28 -5.31 23.31
N VAL A 185 -0.15 -5.24 24.02
CA VAL A 185 0.34 -3.99 24.63
C VAL A 185 0.77 -2.98 23.56
N GLN A 186 1.57 -3.39 22.57
CA GLN A 186 1.99 -2.50 21.49
C GLN A 186 0.83 -1.99 20.62
N HIS A 187 -0.21 -2.83 20.42
CA HIS A 187 -1.40 -2.44 19.66
C HIS A 187 -2.24 -1.42 20.43
N GLN A 188 -2.43 -1.60 21.74
CA GLN A 188 -3.15 -0.63 22.58
C GLN A 188 -2.44 0.73 22.63
N LEU A 189 -1.11 0.77 22.77
CA LEU A 189 -0.33 2.01 22.75
C LEU A 189 -0.53 2.80 21.44
N ARG A 190 -0.36 2.15 20.28
CA ARG A 190 -0.55 2.77 18.96
C ARG A 190 -1.99 3.25 18.72
N MET A 191 -2.99 2.56 19.26
CA MET A 191 -4.39 2.98 19.22
C MET A 191 -4.68 4.21 20.10
N MET A 192 -4.00 4.36 21.24
CA MET A 192 -4.14 5.56 22.08
C MET A 192 -3.46 6.79 21.44
N GLU A 193 -2.24 6.62 20.94
CA GLU A 193 -1.45 7.70 20.30
C GLU A 193 -2.13 8.25 19.04
N SER A 194 -2.60 7.37 18.15
CA SER A 194 -3.31 7.76 16.94
C SER A 194 -4.65 8.44 17.23
N LYS A 195 -5.38 7.99 18.26
CA LYS A 195 -6.62 8.64 18.73
C LYS A 195 -6.34 10.03 19.30
N ALA A 196 -5.33 10.19 20.15
CA ALA A 196 -4.98 11.49 20.73
C ALA A 196 -4.53 12.50 19.65
N THR A 197 -3.75 12.04 18.66
CA THR A 197 -3.35 12.84 17.50
C THR A 197 -4.57 13.29 16.67
N TYR A 198 -5.52 12.38 16.44
CA TYR A 198 -6.78 12.70 15.76
C TYR A 198 -7.61 13.73 16.54
N GLU A 199 -7.80 13.53 17.85
CA GLU A 199 -8.57 14.44 18.70
C GLU A 199 -7.97 15.84 18.75
N LYS A 200 -6.63 15.97 18.84
CA LYS A 200 -5.93 17.26 18.71
C LYS A 200 -6.19 17.92 17.34
N SER A 201 -6.03 17.17 16.24
CA SER A 201 -6.27 17.70 14.90
C SER A 201 -7.72 18.17 14.68
N LYS A 202 -8.67 17.62 15.45
CA LYS A 202 -10.09 17.99 15.44
C LYS A 202 -10.36 19.28 16.23
N SER A 203 -9.70 19.51 17.36
CA SER A 203 -9.82 20.78 18.09
C SER A 203 -9.23 21.98 17.36
N GLU A 204 -8.32 21.76 16.41
CA GLU A 204 -7.56 22.81 15.70
C GLU A 204 -8.08 23.12 14.28
N ASP A 205 -9.18 22.49 13.81
CA ASP A 205 -9.65 22.51 12.40
C ASP A 205 -8.54 22.22 11.36
N MET A 206 -7.61 21.35 11.74
CA MET A 206 -6.45 20.95 10.92
C MET A 206 -6.46 19.45 10.58
N LEU A 207 -7.64 18.83 10.58
CA LEU A 207 -7.84 17.42 10.25
C LEU A 207 -7.16 17.05 8.91
N GLY A 208 -6.15 16.20 8.95
CA GLY A 208 -5.41 15.75 7.76
C GLY A 208 -4.49 16.79 7.09
N ARG A 209 -4.49 18.06 7.52
CA ARG A 209 -3.45 19.03 7.14
C ARG A 209 -2.08 18.60 7.67
N ASP A 210 -1.01 19.14 7.10
CA ASP A 210 0.34 18.93 7.65
C ASP A 210 0.55 19.79 8.90
N LEU A 211 0.43 19.16 10.08
CA LEU A 211 0.68 19.79 11.38
C LEU A 211 2.14 20.25 11.57
N THR A 212 3.08 19.84 10.70
CA THR A 212 4.46 20.36 10.71
C THR A 212 4.64 21.65 9.90
N GLY A 213 3.59 22.10 9.18
CA GLY A 213 3.56 23.36 8.44
C GLY A 213 4.44 23.42 7.18
N LYS A 214 5.02 22.28 6.76
CA LYS A 214 5.91 22.13 5.61
C LYS A 214 5.15 21.94 4.29
N GLY A 215 3.90 21.47 4.35
CA GLY A 215 2.97 21.39 3.24
C GLY A 215 1.55 21.87 3.60
N TYR A 216 0.60 21.62 2.70
CA TYR A 216 -0.84 21.80 2.92
C TYR A 216 -1.48 20.56 3.56
N ILE A 217 -1.20 19.38 3.02
CA ILE A 217 -1.77 18.09 3.45
C ILE A 217 -0.69 17.18 4.08
N SER A 218 -1.06 16.42 5.11
CA SER A 218 -0.21 15.37 5.66
C SER A 218 -0.22 14.15 4.73
N LEU A 219 0.97 13.72 4.29
CA LEU A 219 1.16 12.60 3.34
C LEU A 219 1.04 11.23 4.03
N ASN A 220 -0.04 11.03 4.77
CA ASN A 220 -0.39 9.78 5.43
C ASN A 220 -1.13 8.86 4.45
N PHE A 221 -0.94 7.53 4.57
CA PHE A 221 -1.57 6.52 3.70
C PHE A 221 -3.08 6.73 3.53
N PHE A 222 -3.81 6.98 4.62
CA PHE A 222 -5.26 7.26 4.57
C PHE A 222 -5.62 8.44 3.65
N ASN A 223 -4.88 9.56 3.74
CA ASN A 223 -5.13 10.74 2.91
C ASN A 223 -4.78 10.47 1.44
N ILE A 224 -3.64 9.80 1.18
CA ILE A 224 -3.18 9.48 -0.17
C ILE A 224 -4.16 8.51 -0.85
N PHE A 225 -4.60 7.47 -0.14
CA PHE A 225 -5.56 6.49 -0.65
C PHE A 225 -6.93 7.11 -0.94
N TRP A 226 -7.52 7.86 -0.02
CA TRP A 226 -8.83 8.47 -0.28
C TRP A 226 -8.76 9.62 -1.30
N MET A 227 -7.61 10.29 -1.43
CA MET A 227 -7.35 11.22 -2.53
C MET A 227 -7.31 10.49 -3.88
N PHE A 228 -6.63 9.34 -3.97
CA PHE A 228 -6.65 8.50 -5.16
C PHE A 228 -8.07 8.09 -5.56
N VAL A 229 -8.83 7.52 -4.62
CA VAL A 229 -10.20 7.06 -4.87
C VAL A 229 -11.10 8.21 -5.33
N LEU A 230 -11.10 9.34 -4.61
CA LEU A 230 -11.92 10.49 -4.96
C LEU A 230 -11.50 11.12 -6.29
N ALA A 231 -10.20 11.25 -6.58
CA ALA A 231 -9.72 11.80 -7.85
C ALA A 231 -10.00 10.87 -9.04
N SER A 232 -9.87 9.54 -8.87
CA SER A 232 -10.21 8.54 -9.88
C SER A 232 -11.69 8.60 -10.29
N VAL A 233 -12.60 8.88 -9.34
CA VAL A 233 -14.04 9.03 -9.62
C VAL A 233 -14.37 10.43 -10.14
N ILE A 234 -13.89 11.49 -9.48
CA ILE A 234 -14.24 12.87 -9.86
C ILE A 234 -13.64 13.24 -11.22
N GLY A 235 -12.42 12.80 -11.53
CA GLY A 235 -11.81 12.99 -12.84
C GLY A 235 -12.63 12.34 -13.95
N LEU A 236 -13.02 11.08 -13.76
CA LEU A 236 -13.87 10.34 -14.71
C LEU A 236 -15.24 11.00 -14.89
N VAL A 237 -15.87 11.49 -13.82
CA VAL A 237 -17.16 12.20 -13.89
C VAL A 237 -17.03 13.52 -14.65
N LEU A 238 -15.97 14.29 -14.40
CA LEU A 238 -15.70 15.55 -15.10
C LEU A 238 -15.40 15.31 -16.59
N GLU A 239 -14.60 14.30 -16.92
CA GLU A 239 -14.31 13.91 -18.30
C GLU A 239 -15.58 13.45 -19.05
N THR A 240 -16.39 12.60 -18.40
CA THR A 240 -17.68 12.13 -18.96
C THR A 240 -18.63 13.30 -19.23
N ILE A 241 -18.77 14.24 -18.28
CA ILE A 241 -19.61 15.44 -18.47
C ILE A 241 -19.07 16.32 -19.60
N PHE A 242 -17.76 16.55 -19.64
CA PHE A 242 -17.12 17.32 -20.71
C PHE A 242 -17.37 16.69 -22.08
N HIS A 243 -17.20 15.37 -22.21
CA HIS A 243 -17.40 14.66 -23.47
C HIS A 243 -18.86 14.73 -23.95
N ILE A 244 -19.83 14.55 -23.06
CA ILE A 244 -21.26 14.70 -23.38
C ILE A 244 -21.58 16.13 -23.86
N VAL A 245 -21.05 17.15 -23.17
CA VAL A 245 -21.34 18.56 -23.47
C VAL A 245 -20.67 19.03 -24.78
N VAL A 246 -19.47 18.53 -25.10
CA VAL A 246 -18.70 18.97 -26.28
C VAL A 246 -19.01 18.13 -27.53
N PHE A 247 -19.21 16.81 -27.39
CA PHE A 247 -19.38 15.89 -28.51
C PHE A 247 -20.79 15.28 -28.62
N GLY A 248 -21.72 15.64 -27.73
CA GLY A 248 -23.15 15.31 -27.82
C GLY A 248 -23.51 13.84 -27.60
N HIS A 249 -22.57 12.99 -27.21
CA HIS A 249 -22.79 11.56 -26.99
C HIS A 249 -22.11 11.05 -25.71
N TYR A 250 -22.63 9.96 -25.16
CA TYR A 250 -21.99 9.23 -24.07
C TYR A 250 -20.91 8.30 -24.64
N GLN A 251 -19.75 8.25 -23.99
CA GLN A 251 -18.68 7.29 -24.24
C GLN A 251 -18.19 6.79 -22.88
N ASN A 252 -18.03 5.48 -22.70
CA ASN A 252 -17.47 4.96 -21.45
C ASN A 252 -15.95 5.21 -21.41
N ARG A 253 -15.46 5.71 -20.26
CA ARG A 253 -14.06 6.09 -20.03
C ARG A 253 -13.46 5.48 -18.75
N THR A 254 -14.12 4.47 -18.16
CA THR A 254 -13.58 3.73 -17.02
C THR A 254 -12.20 3.13 -17.34
N GLY A 255 -11.22 3.40 -16.48
CA GLY A 255 -9.86 2.87 -16.59
C GLY A 255 -9.62 1.60 -15.76
N MET A 256 -10.69 0.97 -15.29
CA MET A 256 -10.73 -0.21 -14.43
C MET A 256 -11.94 -1.09 -14.79
N LEU A 257 -11.89 -2.35 -14.40
CA LEU A 257 -12.86 -3.38 -14.77
C LEU A 257 -14.18 -3.24 -13.99
N TRP A 258 -14.12 -2.82 -12.72
CA TRP A 258 -15.30 -2.71 -11.85
C TRP A 258 -15.48 -1.33 -11.20
N GLY A 259 -16.48 -0.59 -11.70
CA GLY A 259 -16.94 0.66 -11.10
C GLY A 259 -16.31 1.92 -11.71
N PRO A 260 -16.66 3.10 -11.20
CA PRO A 260 -16.36 4.39 -11.84
C PRO A 260 -14.93 4.88 -11.50
N PHE A 261 -13.91 4.06 -11.74
CA PHE A 261 -12.52 4.39 -11.44
C PHE A 261 -11.70 4.58 -12.72
N SER A 262 -10.95 5.68 -12.79
CA SER A 262 -9.90 5.89 -13.77
C SER A 262 -8.57 6.18 -13.05
N PRO A 263 -7.64 5.20 -12.95
CA PRO A 263 -6.40 5.34 -12.21
C PRO A 263 -5.50 6.49 -12.66
N ILE A 264 -5.61 6.93 -13.92
CA ILE A 264 -4.81 8.04 -14.47
C ILE A 264 -5.08 9.32 -13.66
N TYR A 265 -6.33 9.62 -13.34
CA TYR A 265 -6.69 10.79 -12.52
C TYR A 265 -6.29 10.60 -11.06
N GLY A 266 -6.43 9.39 -10.51
CA GLY A 266 -5.96 9.06 -9.16
C GLY A 266 -4.46 9.27 -8.99
N PHE A 267 -3.64 8.71 -9.89
CA PHE A 267 -2.18 8.86 -9.85
C PHE A 267 -1.73 10.28 -10.18
N GLY A 268 -2.33 10.95 -11.17
CA GLY A 268 -2.06 12.35 -11.47
C GLY A 268 -2.33 13.26 -10.26
N ALA A 269 -3.43 13.04 -9.55
CA ALA A 269 -3.77 13.76 -8.32
C ALA A 269 -2.78 13.51 -7.16
N ILE A 270 -2.36 12.25 -6.93
CA ILE A 270 -1.29 11.95 -5.95
C ILE A 270 -0.01 12.69 -6.36
N LEU A 271 0.43 12.52 -7.60
CA LEU A 271 1.72 12.95 -8.12
C LEU A 271 1.85 14.48 -8.07
N MET A 272 0.85 15.20 -8.59
CA MET A 272 0.74 16.65 -8.44
C MET A 272 0.76 17.06 -6.97
N THR A 273 0.02 16.35 -6.10
CA THR A 273 0.02 16.66 -4.67
C THR A 273 1.40 16.47 -4.05
N ILE A 274 2.07 15.31 -4.20
CA ILE A 274 3.36 15.03 -3.56
C ILE A 274 4.40 16.10 -3.89
N PHE A 275 4.54 16.47 -5.17
CA PHE A 275 5.54 17.45 -5.58
C PHE A 275 5.15 18.91 -5.22
N LEU A 276 3.87 19.29 -5.33
CA LEU A 276 3.46 20.68 -5.11
C LEU A 276 2.98 20.97 -3.67
N ASN A 277 2.81 19.97 -2.81
CA ASN A 277 2.38 20.14 -1.41
C ASN A 277 3.28 21.15 -0.66
N ARG A 278 4.59 21.10 -0.92
CA ARG A 278 5.59 22.03 -0.36
C ARG A 278 5.64 23.39 -1.06
N LEU A 279 5.14 23.48 -2.29
CA LEU A 279 5.08 24.70 -3.10
C LEU A 279 3.74 25.45 -2.99
N TYR A 280 2.79 25.00 -2.16
CA TYR A 280 1.44 25.61 -2.10
C TYR A 280 1.44 27.11 -1.75
N LYS A 281 2.44 27.57 -0.98
CA LYS A 281 2.65 28.98 -0.60
C LYS A 281 3.46 29.78 -1.63
N SER A 282 3.99 29.15 -2.68
CA SER A 282 4.83 29.79 -3.69
C SER A 282 4.03 30.61 -4.69
N SER A 283 4.72 31.37 -5.56
CA SER A 283 4.07 32.17 -6.60
C SER A 283 3.24 31.28 -7.55
N PRO A 284 2.09 31.77 -8.07
CA PRO A 284 1.27 31.00 -9.01
C PRO A 284 2.05 30.55 -10.24
N PHE A 285 3.00 31.36 -10.71
CA PHE A 285 3.87 31.04 -11.84
C PHE A 285 4.78 29.83 -11.56
N LEU A 286 5.39 29.74 -10.37
CA LEU A 286 6.19 28.57 -10.01
C LEU A 286 5.34 27.28 -9.94
N ILE A 287 4.12 27.39 -9.40
CA ILE A 287 3.16 26.29 -9.35
C ILE A 287 2.76 25.86 -10.77
N PHE A 288 2.48 26.81 -11.67
CA PHE A 288 2.20 26.54 -13.08
C PHE A 288 3.35 25.82 -13.79
N CYS A 289 4.58 26.35 -13.71
CA CYS A 289 5.74 25.75 -14.37
C CYS A 289 6.06 24.35 -13.82
N ALA A 290 5.96 24.15 -12.51
CA ALA A 290 6.12 22.82 -11.90
C ALA A 290 5.03 21.85 -12.41
N SER A 291 3.77 22.27 -12.38
CA SER A 291 2.64 21.46 -12.88
C SER A 291 2.80 21.08 -14.35
N ALA A 292 3.27 22.02 -15.19
CA ALA A 292 3.44 21.80 -16.63
C ALA A 292 4.50 20.73 -16.93
N VAL A 293 5.66 20.81 -16.27
CA VAL A 293 6.74 19.81 -16.41
C VAL A 293 6.31 18.46 -15.85
N ILE A 294 5.70 18.44 -14.66
CA ILE A 294 5.29 17.21 -13.96
C ILE A 294 4.15 16.50 -14.70
N GLY A 295 3.17 17.25 -15.21
CA GLY A 295 2.06 16.73 -16.00
C GLY A 295 2.51 16.20 -17.37
N GLY A 296 3.35 16.94 -18.09
CA GLY A 296 3.95 16.47 -19.35
C GLY A 296 4.78 15.21 -19.19
N ALA A 297 5.59 15.12 -18.12
CA ALA A 297 6.37 13.92 -17.82
C ALA A 297 5.49 12.71 -17.46
N PHE A 298 4.39 12.93 -16.71
CA PHE A 298 3.42 11.90 -16.38
C PHE A 298 2.66 11.42 -17.63
N GLU A 299 2.14 12.34 -18.45
CA GLU A 299 1.44 12.05 -19.70
C GLU A 299 2.33 11.30 -20.70
N TYR A 300 3.57 11.74 -20.87
CA TYR A 300 4.58 11.04 -21.67
C TYR A 300 4.83 9.62 -21.13
N PHE A 301 5.06 9.47 -19.83
CA PHE A 301 5.32 8.17 -19.20
C PHE A 301 4.13 7.22 -19.29
N THR A 302 2.89 7.68 -19.09
CA THR A 302 1.68 6.86 -19.22
C THR A 302 1.44 6.45 -20.67
N SER A 303 1.59 7.36 -21.64
CA SER A 303 1.51 7.03 -23.07
C SER A 303 2.57 6.01 -23.49
N TRP A 304 3.83 6.21 -23.06
CA TRP A 304 4.92 5.28 -23.31
C TRP A 304 4.62 3.91 -22.68
N PHE A 305 4.27 3.86 -21.39
CA PHE A 305 3.96 2.62 -20.69
C PHE A 305 2.79 1.86 -21.32
N MET A 306 1.69 2.52 -21.68
CA MET A 306 0.52 1.86 -22.29
C MET A 306 0.84 1.28 -23.68
N GLN A 307 1.61 2.00 -24.49
CA GLN A 307 2.04 1.50 -25.79
C GLN A 307 3.06 0.36 -25.64
N THR A 308 4.12 0.56 -24.87
CA THR A 308 5.18 -0.44 -24.62
C THR A 308 4.65 -1.73 -23.99
N ALA A 309 3.77 -1.62 -22.97
CA ALA A 309 3.29 -2.79 -22.23
C ALA A 309 2.06 -3.47 -22.86
N PHE A 310 1.19 -2.75 -23.57
CA PHE A 310 -0.10 -3.31 -24.04
C PHE A 310 -0.44 -2.99 -25.50
N GLY A 311 0.38 -2.23 -26.24
CA GLY A 311 0.04 -1.77 -27.59
C GLY A 311 -1.18 -0.86 -27.63
N ILE A 312 -1.52 -0.22 -26.50
CA ILE A 312 -2.68 0.66 -26.39
C ILE A 312 -2.24 2.10 -26.64
N THR A 313 -2.87 2.73 -27.63
CA THR A 313 -2.71 4.18 -27.90
C THR A 313 -3.95 4.90 -27.38
N ALA A 314 -3.88 5.43 -26.15
CA ALA A 314 -4.99 6.14 -25.51
C ALA A 314 -5.18 7.59 -26.02
N TRP A 315 -4.14 8.19 -26.61
CA TRP A 315 -4.19 9.48 -27.29
C TRP A 315 -2.99 9.62 -28.25
N ASN A 316 -3.11 10.51 -29.24
CA ASN A 316 -2.06 10.83 -30.20
C ASN A 316 -2.10 12.33 -30.52
N TYR A 317 -0.98 13.02 -30.27
CA TYR A 317 -0.83 14.45 -30.45
C TYR A 317 0.15 14.84 -31.57
N SER A 318 0.57 13.93 -32.45
CA SER A 318 1.64 14.19 -33.45
C SER A 318 1.36 15.36 -34.39
N ASN A 319 0.08 15.73 -34.58
CA ASN A 319 -0.34 16.87 -35.41
C ASN A 319 -0.44 18.20 -34.63
N GLN A 320 0.00 18.26 -33.37
CA GLN A 320 -0.09 19.44 -32.51
C GLN A 320 1.22 20.22 -32.43
N TRP A 321 1.13 21.54 -32.30
CA TRP A 321 2.32 22.38 -32.14
C TRP A 321 3.04 22.11 -30.81
N GLY A 322 4.37 22.04 -30.86
CA GLY A 322 5.21 21.71 -29.70
C GLY A 322 5.06 20.26 -29.22
N ASN A 323 4.73 19.33 -30.11
CA ASN A 323 4.64 17.90 -29.81
C ASN A 323 5.98 17.29 -29.32
N ILE A 324 5.88 16.25 -28.49
CA ILE A 324 6.98 15.35 -28.12
C ILE A 324 6.52 13.89 -28.36
N ASP A 325 7.15 13.22 -29.33
CA ASP A 325 6.95 11.81 -29.75
C ASP A 325 5.48 11.34 -29.90
N GLY A 326 4.56 12.24 -30.26
CA GLY A 326 3.12 11.96 -30.31
C GLY A 326 2.45 11.87 -28.93
N ARG A 327 3.21 11.86 -27.82
CA ARG A 327 2.74 11.49 -26.46
C ARG A 327 2.24 12.65 -25.63
N THR A 328 2.87 13.82 -25.75
CA THR A 328 2.52 15.07 -25.07
C THR A 328 2.80 16.26 -26.01
N SER A 329 2.39 17.47 -25.64
CA SER A 329 2.80 18.69 -26.33
C SER A 329 2.90 19.87 -25.37
N VAL A 330 3.64 20.91 -25.75
CA VAL A 330 3.74 22.17 -24.99
C VAL A 330 2.36 22.77 -24.66
N ALA A 331 1.37 22.61 -25.56
CA ALA A 331 0.00 23.05 -25.31
C ALA A 331 -0.69 22.23 -24.19
N PHE A 332 -0.57 20.90 -24.21
CA PHE A 332 -1.10 20.06 -23.14
C PHE A 332 -0.32 20.24 -21.83
N MET A 333 1.00 20.43 -21.87
CA MET A 333 1.80 20.83 -20.70
C MET A 333 1.31 22.15 -20.09
N CYS A 334 0.93 23.15 -20.91
CA CYS A 334 0.32 24.38 -20.39
C CYS A 334 -1.06 24.12 -19.77
N CYS A 335 -1.86 23.20 -20.32
CA CYS A 335 -3.12 22.78 -19.71
C CYS A 335 -2.90 22.08 -18.35
N TRP A 336 -1.93 21.16 -18.25
CA TRP A 336 -1.47 20.60 -16.97
C TRP A 336 -0.97 21.69 -16.01
N GLY A 337 -0.32 22.73 -16.54
CA GLY A 337 0.04 23.97 -15.84
C GLY A 337 -1.14 24.64 -15.11
N VAL A 338 -2.26 24.84 -15.81
CA VAL A 338 -3.48 25.42 -15.26
C VAL A 338 -4.19 24.43 -14.32
N LEU A 339 -4.27 23.15 -14.70
CA LEU A 339 -4.91 22.11 -13.91
C LEU A 339 -4.23 21.91 -12.54
N GLY A 340 -2.90 21.91 -12.47
CA GLY A 340 -2.18 21.81 -11.20
C GLY A 340 -2.34 23.05 -10.30
N LEU A 341 -2.48 24.25 -10.89
CA LEU A 341 -2.86 25.46 -10.17
C LEU A 341 -4.25 25.36 -9.54
N ILE A 342 -5.26 24.94 -10.33
CA ILE A 342 -6.63 24.69 -9.86
C ILE A 342 -6.64 23.57 -8.81
N TRP A 343 -5.85 22.51 -9.02
CA TRP A 343 -5.74 21.39 -8.11
C TRP A 343 -5.27 21.83 -6.72
N ILE A 344 -4.12 22.51 -6.63
CA ILE A 344 -3.55 22.89 -5.33
C ILE A 344 -4.37 23.98 -4.63
N LYS A 345 -4.89 24.98 -5.36
CA LYS A 345 -5.58 26.12 -4.74
C LYS A 345 -7.08 25.91 -4.52
N VAL A 346 -7.72 25.06 -5.31
CA VAL A 346 -9.18 24.87 -5.29
C VAL A 346 -9.54 23.44 -4.94
N ALA A 347 -9.13 22.45 -5.76
CA ALA A 347 -9.61 21.07 -5.60
C ALA A 347 -9.12 20.42 -4.30
N LEU A 348 -7.82 20.51 -3.98
CA LEU A 348 -7.20 19.89 -2.79
C LEU A 348 -7.89 20.29 -1.46
N PRO A 349 -8.25 21.56 -1.22
CA PRO A 349 -9.14 21.95 -0.12
C PRO A 349 -10.48 21.19 -0.05
N TYR A 350 -11.19 21.01 -1.18
CA TYR A 350 -12.48 20.32 -1.21
C TYR A 350 -12.34 18.80 -1.10
N ILE A 351 -11.36 18.20 -1.78
CA ILE A 351 -11.00 16.79 -1.66
C ILE A 351 -10.66 16.47 -0.19
N LEU A 352 -9.85 17.30 0.48
CA LEU A 352 -9.55 17.09 1.90
C LEU A 352 -10.82 17.14 2.77
N LYS A 353 -11.74 18.08 2.53
CA LYS A 353 -13.04 18.11 3.23
C LYS A 353 -13.87 16.85 2.99
N LEU A 354 -13.90 16.32 1.76
CA LEU A 354 -14.59 15.05 1.45
C LEU A 354 -13.97 13.86 2.19
N ILE A 355 -12.64 13.76 2.25
CA ILE A 355 -11.91 12.74 3.03
C ILE A 355 -12.24 12.85 4.53
N GLN A 356 -12.40 14.06 5.05
CA GLN A 356 -12.72 14.29 6.47
C GLN A 356 -14.12 13.79 6.87
N LEU A 357 -15.10 13.77 5.95
CA LEU A 357 -16.47 13.31 6.22
C LEU A 357 -16.52 11.86 6.72
N ILE A 358 -15.55 11.02 6.36
CA ILE A 358 -15.49 9.61 6.74
C ILE A 358 -15.38 9.51 8.28
N PRO A 359 -16.36 8.91 9.01
CA PRO A 359 -16.34 8.88 10.46
C PRO A 359 -15.22 8.00 11.03
N TRP A 360 -14.51 8.47 12.07
CA TRP A 360 -13.35 7.76 12.66
C TRP A 360 -13.59 6.27 12.95
N LYS A 361 -14.78 5.92 13.48
CA LYS A 361 -15.17 4.53 13.81
C LYS A 361 -15.12 3.58 12.60
N VAL A 362 -15.37 4.07 11.38
CA VAL A 362 -15.37 3.26 10.15
C VAL A 362 -14.13 3.44 9.30
N ARG A 363 -13.31 4.49 9.52
CA ARG A 363 -12.13 4.81 8.69
C ARG A 363 -11.24 3.61 8.43
N TYR A 364 -10.89 2.84 9.46
CA TYR A 364 -9.99 1.69 9.31
C TYR A 364 -10.58 0.60 8.40
N TRP A 365 -11.76 0.08 8.75
CA TRP A 365 -12.42 -1.00 8.01
C TRP A 365 -12.83 -0.59 6.60
N LEU A 366 -13.35 0.64 6.42
CA LEU A 366 -13.71 1.15 5.09
C LEU A 366 -12.48 1.31 4.20
N THR A 367 -11.38 1.87 4.73
CA THR A 367 -10.12 1.98 3.97
C THR A 367 -9.57 0.60 3.61
N LEU A 368 -9.63 -0.37 4.52
CA LEU A 368 -9.15 -1.73 4.28
C LEU A 368 -9.97 -2.43 3.18
N ILE A 369 -11.30 -2.37 3.25
CA ILE A 369 -12.21 -3.00 2.27
C ILE A 369 -12.04 -2.33 0.90
N CYS A 370 -12.06 -0.99 0.84
CA CYS A 370 -11.86 -0.27 -0.42
C CYS A 370 -10.46 -0.47 -1.00
N PHE A 371 -9.42 -0.59 -0.17
CA PHE A 371 -8.05 -0.88 -0.63
C PHE A 371 -7.96 -2.29 -1.24
N ILE A 372 -8.51 -3.31 -0.56
CA ILE A 372 -8.57 -4.68 -1.10
C ILE A 372 -9.34 -4.69 -2.42
N PHE A 373 -10.49 -4.02 -2.50
CA PHE A 373 -11.26 -3.89 -3.73
C PHE A 373 -10.44 -3.29 -4.88
N ILE A 374 -9.83 -2.11 -4.68
CA ILE A 374 -9.06 -1.40 -5.71
C ILE A 374 -7.81 -2.19 -6.14
N VAL A 375 -7.18 -2.95 -5.24
CA VAL A 375 -6.05 -3.83 -5.57
C VAL A 375 -6.52 -5.02 -6.41
N VAL A 376 -7.62 -5.67 -6.04
CA VAL A 376 -8.18 -6.80 -6.81
C VAL A 376 -8.66 -6.35 -8.19
N ASP A 377 -9.41 -5.24 -8.26
CA ASP A 377 -9.87 -4.62 -9.51
C ASP A 377 -8.70 -4.20 -10.41
N GLY A 378 -7.67 -3.56 -9.85
CA GLY A 378 -6.46 -3.20 -10.59
C GLY A 378 -5.71 -4.41 -11.16
N VAL A 379 -5.54 -5.48 -10.37
CA VAL A 379 -4.92 -6.73 -10.83
C VAL A 379 -5.77 -7.40 -11.91
N MET A 380 -7.07 -7.53 -11.72
CA MET A 380 -7.98 -8.17 -12.68
C MET A 380 -8.10 -7.35 -13.98
N THR A 381 -8.07 -6.02 -13.89
CA THR A 381 -7.97 -5.11 -15.06
C THR A 381 -6.71 -5.42 -15.87
N LEU A 382 -5.53 -5.43 -15.23
CA LEU A 382 -4.25 -5.67 -15.92
C LEU A 382 -4.19 -7.06 -16.57
N LEU A 383 -4.65 -8.11 -15.87
CA LEU A 383 -4.70 -9.47 -16.39
C LEU A 383 -5.71 -9.61 -17.55
N SER A 384 -6.86 -8.94 -17.49
CA SER A 384 -7.85 -8.94 -18.58
C SER A 384 -7.36 -8.18 -19.82
N LEU A 385 -6.63 -7.08 -19.66
CA LEU A 385 -6.01 -6.33 -20.75
C LEU A 385 -4.89 -7.13 -21.43
N ASP A 386 -4.04 -7.82 -20.67
CA ASP A 386 -2.97 -8.68 -21.21
C ASP A 386 -3.54 -9.93 -21.92
N ALA A 387 -4.61 -10.52 -21.38
CA ALA A 387 -5.36 -11.58 -22.06
C ALA A 387 -6.04 -11.08 -23.35
N TRP A 388 -6.63 -9.89 -23.35
CA TRP A 388 -7.27 -9.30 -24.55
C TRP A 388 -6.24 -8.97 -25.63
N TYR A 389 -5.12 -8.36 -25.25
CA TYR A 389 -3.95 -8.17 -26.12
C TYR A 389 -3.49 -9.49 -26.73
N SER A 390 -3.29 -10.52 -25.89
CA SER A 390 -2.81 -11.83 -26.34
C SER A 390 -3.74 -12.47 -27.38
N ARG A 391 -5.06 -12.37 -27.19
CA ARG A 391 -6.06 -12.89 -28.15
C ARG A 391 -6.05 -12.10 -29.46
N LEU A 392 -5.94 -10.77 -29.43
CA LEU A 392 -5.85 -9.94 -30.64
C LEU A 392 -4.51 -10.09 -31.37
N ALA A 393 -3.45 -10.45 -30.66
CA ALA A 393 -2.13 -10.77 -31.19
C ALA A 393 -2.04 -12.18 -31.83
N GLY A 394 -3.06 -13.03 -31.68
CA GLY A 394 -3.04 -14.41 -32.17
C GLY A 394 -2.15 -15.36 -31.35
N ILE A 395 -1.84 -15.02 -30.10
CA ILE A 395 -0.95 -15.78 -29.22
C ILE A 395 -1.77 -16.90 -28.53
N SER A 396 -1.23 -18.13 -28.45
CA SER A 396 -1.92 -19.23 -27.75
C SER A 396 -2.03 -18.93 -26.25
N GLN A 397 -3.18 -19.27 -25.66
CA GLN A 397 -3.57 -18.90 -24.29
C GLN A 397 -4.06 -20.14 -23.55
N ASP A 398 -3.10 -20.98 -23.16
CA ASP A 398 -3.37 -22.37 -22.79
C ASP A 398 -3.65 -22.56 -21.28
N SER A 399 -3.40 -21.54 -20.43
CA SER A 399 -3.57 -21.61 -18.97
C SER A 399 -5.04 -21.43 -18.51
N PRO A 400 -5.46 -22.07 -17.40
CA PRO A 400 -6.81 -21.91 -16.83
C PRO A 400 -7.18 -20.46 -16.50
N ALA A 401 -6.21 -19.64 -16.06
CA ALA A 401 -6.42 -18.22 -15.86
C ALA A 401 -6.80 -17.49 -17.16
N ALA A 402 -6.06 -17.73 -18.25
CA ALA A 402 -6.38 -17.09 -19.54
C ALA A 402 -7.73 -17.57 -20.11
N GLN A 403 -8.10 -18.84 -19.90
CA GLN A 403 -9.42 -19.37 -20.23
C GLN A 403 -10.54 -18.68 -19.43
N PHE A 404 -10.35 -18.45 -18.13
CA PHE A 404 -11.29 -17.68 -17.30
C PHE A 404 -11.50 -16.26 -17.85
N PHE A 405 -10.43 -15.55 -18.20
CA PHE A 405 -10.52 -14.22 -18.83
C PHE A 405 -11.17 -14.26 -20.21
N ALA A 406 -10.96 -15.32 -21.00
CA ALA A 406 -11.63 -15.48 -22.29
C ALA A 406 -13.16 -15.71 -22.17
N GLN A 407 -13.62 -16.35 -21.10
CA GLN A 407 -15.04 -16.63 -20.85
C GLN A 407 -15.79 -15.44 -20.22
N HIS A 408 -15.17 -14.69 -19.31
CA HIS A 408 -15.84 -13.63 -18.55
C HIS A 408 -15.55 -12.21 -19.07
N PHE A 409 -14.42 -12.04 -19.77
CA PHE A 409 -13.92 -10.75 -20.26
C PHE A 409 -13.47 -10.90 -21.71
N ASP A 410 -14.43 -11.26 -22.56
CA ASP A 410 -14.24 -11.55 -23.98
C ASP A 410 -13.87 -10.28 -24.80
N ASN A 411 -13.58 -10.46 -26.09
CA ASN A 411 -13.19 -9.34 -26.95
C ASN A 411 -14.31 -8.30 -27.13
N HIS A 412 -15.58 -8.71 -27.14
CA HIS A 412 -16.72 -7.79 -27.27
C HIS A 412 -16.93 -6.99 -25.99
N PHE A 413 -16.92 -7.65 -24.82
CA PHE A 413 -16.99 -6.97 -23.52
C PHE A 413 -15.88 -5.94 -23.37
N MET A 414 -14.62 -6.33 -23.63
CA MET A 414 -13.47 -5.45 -23.44
C MET A 414 -13.52 -4.22 -24.38
N ALA A 415 -13.88 -4.41 -25.65
CA ALA A 415 -14.04 -3.31 -26.60
C ALA A 415 -15.22 -2.37 -26.24
N HIS A 416 -16.34 -2.93 -25.75
CA HIS A 416 -17.49 -2.15 -25.31
C HIS A 416 -17.24 -1.42 -23.98
N HIS A 417 -16.38 -1.95 -23.10
CA HIS A 417 -16.05 -1.34 -21.81
C HIS A 417 -14.99 -0.25 -21.96
N PHE A 418 -13.89 -0.52 -22.67
CA PHE A 418 -12.75 0.39 -22.85
C PHE A 418 -12.85 1.20 -24.16
N GLN A 419 -13.96 1.92 -24.35
CA GLN A 419 -14.32 2.59 -25.62
C GLN A 419 -13.38 3.70 -26.10
N THR A 420 -12.37 4.08 -25.29
CA THR A 420 -11.32 5.06 -25.62
C THR A 420 -9.97 4.43 -25.99
N MET A 421 -9.84 3.10 -25.92
CA MET A 421 -8.56 2.40 -26.10
C MET A 421 -8.47 1.71 -27.46
N GLU A 422 -7.70 2.30 -28.38
CA GLU A 422 -7.25 1.58 -29.58
C GLU A 422 -6.09 0.65 -29.19
N LEU A 423 -6.40 -0.64 -29.02
CA LEU A 423 -5.43 -1.71 -28.82
C LEU A 423 -4.96 -2.22 -30.19
N ASN A 424 -3.76 -1.83 -30.59
CA ASN A 424 -3.10 -2.33 -31.79
C ASN A 424 -1.88 -3.18 -31.41
N PRO A 425 -1.97 -4.53 -31.46
CA PRO A 425 -0.89 -5.39 -31.02
C PRO A 425 0.46 -5.11 -31.70
N LYS A 426 0.44 -4.71 -32.98
CA LYS A 426 1.64 -4.37 -33.77
C LYS A 426 2.36 -3.09 -33.30
N SER A 427 1.81 -2.37 -32.33
CA SER A 427 2.41 -1.17 -31.75
C SER A 427 3.05 -1.40 -30.38
N ALA A 428 2.92 -2.61 -29.81
CA ALA A 428 3.61 -2.99 -28.58
C ALA A 428 5.08 -3.36 -28.86
N SER A 429 5.99 -3.04 -27.94
CA SER A 429 7.38 -3.54 -27.99
C SER A 429 7.51 -4.95 -27.37
N ARG A 430 6.46 -5.77 -27.52
CA ARG A 430 6.32 -7.13 -26.98
C ARG A 430 6.10 -8.16 -28.10
N MET A 431 6.24 -7.74 -29.37
CA MET A 431 6.26 -8.55 -30.57
C MET A 431 7.66 -8.61 -31.17
#